data_AF-W9VYZ5-F1
#
_entry.id   AF-W9VYZ5-F1
#
_cell.length_a   1.000
_cell.length_b   1.000
_cell.length_c   1.000
_cell.angle_alpha   90.00
_cell.angle_beta   90.00
_cell.angle_gamma   90.00
#
_symmetry.space_group_name_H-M   'P 1'
#
loop_
_entity.id
_entity.type
_entity.pdbx_description
1 polymer ?
#
loop_
_entity_poly.entity_id
_entity_poly.type
_entity_poly.pdbx_seq_one_letter_code
_entity_poly.pdbx_strand_id
1 'polypeptide(L)'
;MPAASSKPRPRRVPRFRYQNDDSASDEDFEEYLIAKTRPARAARRVRTYRESSDDDISDSSAVETDSSQESRLPNTQSQTIVRPHRPKRKPLAVPSRKRDVPNKRPKIQPSHSVRKSADVVAGASKPSTHARIPPWQTLPYFVLVNIMQYAAYPLYGPLSRQQPSINWLCTTGSLCRSFHDACMATLLYSPPLYPLQRARGLVTLLKQEQDHRGPLSTSFRSKIRYLDIEVKHLLAKKGGISLDDLIPLTPQLQGIRLYSNYDDMTTVIWAQPESKKVRWTYPLDLITHLERNNVVLRSFDWNGRFPNTTDVLKEAMAAHSRPSFKHLHDLTFLNLTLPEKTEKADIASARSFLAVALKSLLALRSLCFRNCGMVDQITMPMLPPGLLRLELTNCSHLTSEVLEGYLSSAGHGLQSLILNNNQSMDLGFMANLKSLCPSLQRLEIDMVYIDPSWWHDRDPLFDELLPKGPPTWPSQLITISIENMRQLTAAAAEKFFTSLVDASEDLPFLKKLSLKVILKDASWRDRAKMRQNWMPVFENVFLNKDKPSNIVSKTLSSRRSASVSQRQSTRIANGRLKELSMSENSDESDAPTPKIAQARCDVVDLIISDQRPAETQYRENDFLDSEPSDDEEYRE
;
A
#
# COMPACT_ATOMS: atom_id res chain seq x y z
N MET A 1 -2.19 -55.35 -34.47
CA MET A 1 -3.44 -55.31 -35.26
C MET A 1 -4.18 -54.00 -34.93
N PRO A 2 -4.13 -52.98 -35.81
CA PRO A 2 -4.83 -51.68 -35.71
C PRO A 2 -6.19 -51.76 -36.45
N ALA A 3 -7.08 -50.76 -36.63
CA ALA A 3 -7.04 -49.31 -36.59
C ALA A 3 -8.47 -48.71 -36.46
N ALA A 4 -8.53 -47.39 -36.26
CA ALA A 4 -9.66 -46.51 -36.07
C ALA A 4 -10.56 -46.24 -37.31
N SER A 5 -11.72 -45.60 -37.09
CA SER A 5 -12.50 -44.89 -38.12
C SER A 5 -13.16 -43.62 -37.55
N SER A 6 -12.81 -42.48 -38.14
CA SER A 6 -13.28 -41.11 -37.91
C SER A 6 -14.65 -40.79 -38.53
N LYS A 7 -15.40 -39.82 -37.97
CA LYS A 7 -16.37 -39.01 -38.74
C LYS A 7 -16.28 -37.50 -38.39
N PRO A 8 -16.50 -36.57 -39.35
CA PRO A 8 -16.10 -35.17 -39.26
C PRO A 8 -17.25 -34.19 -38.92
N ARG A 9 -16.86 -32.95 -38.52
CA ARG A 9 -17.70 -31.79 -38.18
C ARG A 9 -18.46 -31.20 -39.40
N PRO A 10 -19.68 -30.66 -39.23
CA PRO A 10 -20.32 -29.81 -40.22
C PRO A 10 -19.97 -28.31 -40.07
N ARG A 11 -19.82 -27.65 -41.22
CA ARG A 11 -19.50 -26.23 -41.46
C ARG A 11 -20.73 -25.33 -41.25
N ARG A 12 -20.53 -24.13 -40.70
CA ARG A 12 -21.55 -23.06 -40.61
C ARG A 12 -21.74 -22.34 -41.95
N VAL A 13 -23.00 -22.11 -42.31
CA VAL A 13 -23.52 -21.39 -43.49
C VAL A 13 -23.76 -19.90 -43.11
N PRO A 14 -23.60 -18.93 -44.04
CA PRO A 14 -23.70 -17.49 -43.75
C PRO A 14 -25.15 -17.02 -43.57
N ARG A 15 -25.37 -16.06 -42.67
CA ARG A 15 -26.70 -15.50 -42.39
C ARG A 15 -26.93 -14.17 -43.11
N PHE A 16 -28.14 -14.08 -43.66
CA PHE A 16 -28.70 -13.06 -44.55
C PHE A 16 -28.84 -11.65 -43.94
N ARG A 17 -28.88 -10.68 -44.85
CA ARG A 17 -29.15 -9.24 -44.69
C ARG A 17 -30.64 -8.99 -44.96
N TYR A 18 -31.31 -8.16 -44.17
CA TYR A 18 -32.64 -7.61 -44.51
C TYR A 18 -32.60 -6.08 -44.54
N GLN A 19 -33.29 -5.55 -45.55
CA GLN A 19 -33.62 -4.14 -45.78
C GLN A 19 -34.86 -3.73 -44.96
N ASN A 20 -34.93 -2.43 -44.69
CA ASN A 20 -36.01 -1.68 -44.06
C ASN A 20 -37.38 -1.86 -44.75
N ASP A 21 -38.46 -1.68 -43.99
CA ASP A 21 -39.53 -0.77 -44.41
C ASP A 21 -40.35 -0.27 -43.19
N ASP A 22 -40.89 0.92 -43.38
CA ASP A 22 -41.36 1.90 -42.39
C ASP A 22 -42.80 1.70 -41.91
N SER A 23 -43.14 2.25 -40.73
CA SER A 23 -44.41 2.97 -40.53
C SER A 23 -44.41 3.79 -39.24
N ALA A 24 -44.88 5.03 -39.42
CA ALA A 24 -44.72 6.21 -38.59
C ALA A 24 -45.78 6.36 -37.48
N SER A 25 -45.42 7.16 -36.48
CA SER A 25 -46.29 8.22 -35.96
C SER A 25 -45.43 9.27 -35.26
N ASP A 26 -45.25 10.39 -35.94
CA ASP A 26 -44.67 11.65 -35.48
C ASP A 26 -45.57 12.35 -34.45
N GLU A 27 -44.97 13.09 -33.53
CA GLU A 27 -45.37 14.47 -33.20
C GLU A 27 -44.19 15.21 -32.53
N ASP A 28 -43.89 16.37 -33.12
CA ASP A 28 -42.65 17.17 -33.09
C ASP A 28 -42.44 18.05 -31.83
N PHE A 29 -41.18 18.33 -31.45
CA PHE A 29 -40.51 19.61 -31.80
C PHE A 29 -39.03 19.71 -31.31
N GLU A 30 -38.18 20.00 -32.30
CA GLU A 30 -36.81 20.57 -32.40
C GLU A 30 -36.33 21.46 -31.22
N GLU A 31 -35.03 21.63 -30.90
CA GLU A 31 -33.95 22.12 -31.79
C GLU A 31 -32.55 22.03 -31.09
N TYR A 32 -31.49 22.06 -31.91
CA TYR A 32 -30.03 22.21 -31.65
C TYR A 32 -29.14 20.95 -31.70
N LEU A 33 -28.85 20.57 -32.95
CA LEU A 33 -27.65 19.83 -33.36
C LEU A 33 -26.46 20.77 -33.58
N ILE A 34 -25.30 20.46 -33.00
CA ILE A 34 -24.00 20.74 -33.62
C ILE A 34 -23.21 19.43 -33.71
N ALA A 35 -23.07 18.95 -34.94
CA ALA A 35 -22.27 17.80 -35.31
C ALA A 35 -20.77 18.08 -35.10
N LYS A 36 -20.05 17.13 -34.48
CA LYS A 36 -18.61 16.95 -34.73
C LYS A 36 -18.29 15.49 -35.00
N THR A 37 -17.67 15.33 -36.17
CA THR A 37 -17.21 14.16 -36.88
C THR A 37 -16.12 13.40 -36.13
N ARG A 38 -16.21 12.06 -36.14
CA ARG A 38 -15.14 11.14 -35.71
C ARG A 38 -14.00 11.12 -36.73
N PRO A 39 -12.72 11.29 -36.34
CA PRO A 39 -11.59 10.86 -37.16
C PRO A 39 -11.19 9.42 -36.85
N ALA A 40 -10.82 8.68 -37.90
CA ALA A 40 -10.30 7.33 -37.86
C ALA A 40 -8.86 7.26 -37.33
N ARG A 41 -8.53 6.16 -36.65
CA ARG A 41 -7.21 5.82 -36.10
C ARG A 41 -6.10 5.94 -37.15
N ALA A 42 -5.16 6.86 -36.92
CA ALA A 42 -3.82 6.83 -37.51
C ALA A 42 -2.81 6.38 -36.44
N ALA A 43 -2.08 5.30 -36.72
CA ALA A 43 -0.98 4.83 -35.89
C ALA A 43 0.17 5.85 -35.91
N ARG A 44 0.44 6.53 -34.79
CA ARG A 44 1.64 7.35 -34.62
C ARG A 44 2.74 6.54 -33.93
N ARG A 45 3.82 6.29 -34.67
CA ARG A 45 5.12 5.87 -34.15
C ARG A 45 5.61 6.86 -33.10
N VAL A 46 6.09 6.34 -31.97
CA VAL A 46 6.84 7.06 -30.95
C VAL A 46 8.15 7.57 -31.58
N ARG A 47 8.36 8.88 -31.60
CA ARG A 47 9.64 9.51 -31.91
C ARG A 47 10.46 9.59 -30.61
N THR A 48 11.55 8.83 -30.55
CA THR A 48 12.59 8.99 -29.52
C THR A 48 13.44 10.22 -29.86
N TYR A 49 13.60 11.13 -28.91
CA TYR A 49 14.41 12.35 -29.03
C TYR A 49 15.89 11.94 -29.03
N ARG A 50 16.60 12.23 -30.12
CA ARG A 50 18.06 12.23 -30.19
C ARG A 50 18.47 13.68 -30.41
N GLU A 51 19.28 14.18 -29.49
CA GLU A 51 19.82 15.53 -29.48
C GLU A 51 20.59 15.82 -30.77
N SER A 52 20.45 17.04 -31.29
CA SER A 52 21.42 17.63 -32.22
C SER A 52 21.86 18.95 -31.62
N SER A 53 23.13 18.97 -31.23
CA SER A 53 24.00 20.14 -31.30
C SER A 53 23.85 20.80 -32.66
N ASP A 54 23.69 22.12 -32.70
CA ASP A 54 24.71 23.00 -33.28
C ASP A 54 24.41 24.47 -33.00
N ASP A 55 25.49 25.16 -32.64
CA ASP A 55 25.63 26.60 -32.61
C ASP A 55 25.41 27.18 -34.01
N ASP A 56 24.63 28.27 -34.13
CA ASP A 56 25.02 29.36 -35.01
C ASP A 56 24.26 30.65 -34.68
N ILE A 57 25.07 31.71 -34.61
CA ILE A 57 24.73 33.10 -34.35
C ILE A 57 24.29 33.73 -35.68
N SER A 58 23.14 34.42 -35.72
CA SER A 58 23.11 35.77 -36.30
C SER A 58 21.83 36.53 -35.95
N ASP A 59 22.11 37.76 -35.55
CA ASP A 59 21.28 38.95 -35.38
C ASP A 59 20.45 39.28 -36.64
N SER A 60 19.18 39.63 -36.47
CA SER A 60 18.61 40.87 -37.03
C SER A 60 17.15 41.06 -36.65
N SER A 61 16.90 42.28 -36.21
CA SER A 61 15.68 42.96 -35.83
C SER A 61 14.50 42.95 -36.82
N ALA A 62 13.33 43.20 -36.24
CA ALA A 62 12.35 44.23 -36.65
C ALA A 62 11.04 43.78 -37.34
N VAL A 63 9.97 44.03 -36.58
CA VAL A 63 8.70 44.70 -36.93
C VAL A 63 7.66 44.09 -37.88
N GLU A 64 6.45 44.05 -37.31
CA GLU A 64 5.17 44.53 -37.85
C GLU A 64 4.32 43.58 -38.75
N THR A 65 3.20 43.16 -38.14
CA THR A 65 1.84 43.57 -38.53
C THR A 65 1.12 42.77 -39.63
N ASP A 66 0.21 41.93 -39.10
CA ASP A 66 -1.24 41.94 -39.38
C ASP A 66 -1.84 41.28 -40.63
N SER A 67 -2.91 40.56 -40.31
CA SER A 67 -4.17 40.39 -41.06
C SER A 67 -4.25 39.58 -42.36
N SER A 68 -4.96 38.47 -42.20
CA SER A 68 -6.28 38.23 -42.79
C SER A 68 -6.41 37.87 -44.29
N GLN A 69 -6.80 36.61 -44.46
CA GLN A 69 -7.96 36.13 -45.22
C GLN A 69 -7.91 35.93 -46.75
N GLU A 70 -8.64 34.86 -47.09
CA GLU A 70 -9.34 34.53 -48.35
C GLU A 70 -8.63 33.84 -49.52
N SER A 71 -8.78 32.51 -49.50
CA SER A 71 -9.71 31.73 -50.34
C SER A 71 -9.62 31.73 -51.88
N ARG A 72 -9.80 30.50 -52.39
CA ARG A 72 -10.28 30.04 -53.72
C ARG A 72 -9.24 29.78 -54.82
N LEU A 73 -8.98 28.48 -54.99
CA LEU A 73 -9.10 27.62 -56.20
C LEU A 73 -9.63 28.27 -57.51
N PRO A 74 -9.57 27.61 -58.69
CA PRO A 74 -8.86 26.37 -59.12
C PRO A 74 -8.13 26.53 -60.49
N ASN A 75 -7.27 25.59 -60.90
CA ASN A 75 -7.51 24.86 -62.17
C ASN A 75 -6.52 23.72 -62.44
N THR A 76 -7.14 22.64 -62.89
CA THR A 76 -6.70 21.50 -63.69
C THR A 76 -5.73 21.86 -64.82
N GLN A 77 -4.68 21.05 -65.04
CA GLN A 77 -4.37 20.49 -66.37
C GLN A 77 -3.37 19.33 -66.31
N SER A 78 -3.70 18.34 -67.13
CA SER A 78 -3.08 17.04 -67.36
C SER A 78 -1.84 17.13 -68.26
N GLN A 79 -0.95 16.13 -68.18
CA GLN A 79 -0.28 15.41 -69.31
C GLN A 79 0.74 14.41 -68.74
N THR A 80 0.42 13.11 -68.66
CA THR A 80 0.77 12.02 -69.61
C THR A 80 2.27 11.74 -69.77
N ILE A 81 2.71 10.49 -69.48
CA ILE A 81 3.30 9.52 -70.45
C ILE A 81 3.95 8.31 -69.74
N VAL A 82 3.38 7.12 -70.05
CA VAL A 82 4.01 5.83 -70.40
C VAL A 82 4.64 4.89 -69.33
N ARG A 83 4.09 3.66 -69.32
CA ARG A 83 4.57 2.41 -68.69
C ARG A 83 5.68 1.76 -69.52
N PRO A 84 6.39 0.74 -69.00
CA PRO A 84 5.99 -0.61 -69.43
C PRO A 84 6.11 -1.75 -68.38
N HIS A 85 5.13 -2.65 -68.49
CA HIS A 85 5.17 -4.13 -68.48
C HIS A 85 5.86 -4.99 -67.40
N ARG A 86 4.96 -5.73 -66.73
CA ARG A 86 5.03 -7.07 -66.09
C ARG A 86 5.46 -8.19 -67.08
N PRO A 87 5.80 -9.42 -66.62
CA PRO A 87 4.74 -10.43 -66.44
C PRO A 87 4.92 -11.41 -65.25
N LYS A 88 3.81 -12.03 -64.85
CA LYS A 88 3.68 -13.16 -63.91
C LYS A 88 3.79 -14.50 -64.67
N ARG A 89 4.21 -15.58 -64.00
CA ARG A 89 3.64 -16.94 -64.16
C ARG A 89 4.05 -17.89 -63.02
N LYS A 90 3.06 -18.62 -62.47
CA LYS A 90 3.16 -19.94 -61.78
C LYS A 90 3.09 -21.04 -62.88
N PRO A 91 3.43 -22.35 -62.73
CA PRO A 91 3.01 -23.23 -61.60
C PRO A 91 3.80 -24.57 -61.29
N LEU A 92 3.30 -25.31 -60.27
CA LEU A 92 3.15 -26.79 -60.09
C LEU A 92 4.34 -27.79 -59.83
N ALA A 93 4.19 -28.55 -58.71
CA ALA A 93 4.19 -30.03 -58.55
C ALA A 93 5.48 -30.91 -58.33
N VAL A 94 5.69 -31.30 -57.04
CA VAL A 94 6.04 -32.63 -56.41
C VAL A 94 7.42 -33.34 -56.74
N PRO A 95 7.79 -34.50 -56.11
CA PRO A 95 8.77 -34.67 -55.00
C PRO A 95 10.02 -35.55 -55.31
N SER A 96 11.05 -35.57 -54.45
CA SER A 96 11.89 -36.78 -54.18
C SER A 96 12.81 -36.58 -52.96
N ARG A 97 12.69 -37.40 -51.91
CA ARG A 97 13.50 -38.57 -51.50
C ARG A 97 14.92 -38.29 -50.94
N LYS A 98 15.01 -38.50 -49.62
CA LYS A 98 16.07 -39.05 -48.75
C LYS A 98 17.47 -39.31 -49.34
N ARG A 99 18.51 -38.95 -48.56
CA ARG A 99 19.71 -39.80 -48.32
C ARG A 99 20.42 -39.45 -47.01
N ASP A 100 21.03 -40.49 -46.45
CA ASP A 100 21.57 -40.69 -45.10
C ASP A 100 22.92 -40.01 -44.78
N VAL A 101 23.09 -39.56 -43.51
CA VAL A 101 24.10 -39.89 -42.43
C VAL A 101 25.53 -40.33 -42.86
N PRO A 102 26.67 -40.23 -42.09
CA PRO A 102 27.00 -39.67 -40.73
C PRO A 102 28.28 -38.78 -40.66
N ASN A 103 28.59 -38.16 -39.50
CA ASN A 103 29.83 -38.45 -38.73
C ASN A 103 30.07 -37.57 -37.47
N LYS A 104 30.18 -38.26 -36.33
CA LYS A 104 31.22 -38.20 -35.26
C LYS A 104 31.86 -36.85 -34.86
N ARG A 105 31.48 -36.38 -33.66
CA ARG A 105 32.28 -35.90 -32.48
C ARG A 105 33.81 -35.68 -32.68
N PRO A 106 34.45 -34.67 -32.02
CA PRO A 106 34.50 -34.66 -30.55
C PRO A 106 34.45 -33.31 -29.80
N LYS A 107 34.17 -33.48 -28.50
CA LYS A 107 34.25 -32.56 -27.37
C LYS A 107 35.57 -31.78 -27.32
N ILE A 108 35.47 -30.50 -26.97
CA ILE A 108 36.49 -29.78 -26.19
C ILE A 108 35.73 -29.02 -25.10
N GLN A 109 35.97 -29.37 -23.83
CA GLN A 109 35.84 -28.42 -22.72
C GLN A 109 37.16 -27.66 -22.61
N PRO A 110 37.13 -26.40 -22.16
CA PRO A 110 37.60 -26.19 -20.79
C PRO A 110 36.75 -25.21 -19.97
N SER A 111 36.78 -25.53 -18.68
CA SER A 111 36.42 -24.72 -17.52
C SER A 111 36.77 -23.23 -17.60
N HIS A 112 35.82 -22.38 -17.21
CA HIS A 112 36.13 -21.22 -16.36
C HIS A 112 34.98 -20.96 -15.39
N SER A 113 35.31 -21.07 -14.10
CA SER A 113 34.53 -20.58 -12.98
C SER A 113 34.44 -19.05 -13.03
N VAL A 114 33.23 -18.49 -13.09
CA VAL A 114 32.99 -17.10 -12.68
C VAL A 114 31.80 -17.07 -11.73
N ARG A 115 32.04 -16.33 -10.65
CA ARG A 115 31.32 -16.25 -9.40
C ARG A 115 29.91 -15.70 -9.61
N LYS A 116 28.90 -16.34 -9.01
CA LYS A 116 27.57 -15.76 -8.83
C LYS A 116 27.67 -14.58 -7.87
N SER A 117 27.52 -13.36 -8.39
CA SER A 117 27.32 -12.14 -7.61
C SER A 117 25.84 -11.99 -7.27
N ALA A 118 25.60 -11.64 -6.01
CA ALA A 118 24.32 -11.61 -5.33
C ALA A 118 23.33 -10.57 -5.86
N ASP A 119 22.05 -10.93 -5.75
CA ASP A 119 20.86 -10.12 -6.02
C ASP A 119 20.81 -8.82 -5.19
N VAL A 120 20.43 -7.74 -5.86
CA VAL A 120 20.23 -6.41 -5.28
C VAL A 120 18.76 -6.25 -4.86
N VAL A 121 18.55 -6.24 -3.54
CA VAL A 121 17.29 -5.87 -2.87
C VAL A 121 16.92 -4.42 -3.18
N ALA A 122 15.65 -4.22 -3.55
CA ALA A 122 15.04 -2.91 -3.70
C ALA A 122 15.16 -2.07 -2.41
N GLY A 123 15.84 -0.92 -2.50
CA GLY A 123 15.67 0.20 -1.57
C GLY A 123 15.98 -0.08 -0.10
N ALA A 124 17.00 -0.88 0.20
CA ALA A 124 17.73 -0.64 1.43
C ALA A 124 18.41 0.73 1.26
N SER A 125 18.00 1.74 2.01
CA SER A 125 18.96 2.79 2.39
C SER A 125 20.25 2.06 2.76
N LYS A 126 21.39 2.46 2.17
CA LYS A 126 22.68 1.87 2.55
C LYS A 126 22.66 1.76 4.07
N PRO A 127 22.82 0.56 4.68
CA PRO A 127 22.76 0.44 6.12
C PRO A 127 23.73 1.48 6.64
N SER A 128 23.21 2.43 7.42
CA SER A 128 24.07 3.46 7.96
C SER A 128 25.24 2.71 8.58
N THR A 129 26.47 3.16 8.34
CA THR A 129 27.67 2.57 8.95
C THR A 129 27.65 2.65 10.49
N HIS A 130 26.55 3.16 11.06
CA HIS A 130 26.19 3.20 12.47
C HIS A 130 25.10 2.19 12.89
N ALA A 131 24.74 1.21 12.06
CA ALA A 131 23.78 0.16 12.41
C ALA A 131 24.30 -0.67 13.60
N ARG A 132 23.79 -0.37 14.80
CA ARG A 132 24.06 -1.12 16.03
C ARG A 132 23.53 -2.54 15.84
N ILE A 133 24.43 -3.52 15.85
CA ILE A 133 24.04 -4.93 15.87
C ILE A 133 23.43 -5.20 17.25
N PRO A 134 22.13 -5.53 17.36
CA PRO A 134 21.53 -5.92 18.63
C PRO A 134 22.24 -7.16 19.19
N PRO A 135 22.26 -7.35 20.52
CA PRO A 135 22.85 -8.54 21.11
C PRO A 135 21.90 -9.75 20.94
N TRP A 136 21.75 -10.23 19.70
CA TRP A 136 20.79 -11.25 19.27
C TRP A 136 20.78 -12.52 20.13
N GLN A 137 21.94 -12.87 20.70
CA GLN A 137 22.13 -14.05 21.54
C GLN A 137 21.55 -13.90 22.95
N THR A 138 21.45 -12.68 23.47
CA THR A 138 20.97 -12.40 24.84
C THR A 138 19.59 -11.77 24.88
N LEU A 139 18.96 -11.54 23.71
CA LEU A 139 17.63 -10.94 23.66
C LEU A 139 16.59 -11.88 24.30
N PRO A 140 15.70 -11.36 25.15
CA PRO A 140 14.60 -12.15 25.69
C PRO A 140 13.69 -12.69 24.57
N TYR A 141 13.14 -13.88 24.78
CA TYR A 141 12.26 -14.55 23.82
C TYR A 141 11.12 -13.66 23.29
N PHE A 142 10.43 -12.95 24.17
CA PHE A 142 9.31 -12.08 23.77
C PHE A 142 9.75 -10.92 22.85
N VAL A 143 10.97 -10.41 23.03
CA VAL A 143 11.53 -9.37 22.17
C VAL A 143 11.86 -9.95 20.80
N LEU A 144 12.43 -11.15 20.75
CA LEU A 144 12.69 -11.85 19.50
C LEU A 144 11.38 -12.11 18.73
N VAL A 145 10.33 -12.60 19.39
CA VAL A 145 9.02 -12.80 18.75
C VAL A 145 8.48 -11.49 18.17
N ASN A 146 8.52 -10.39 18.93
CA ASN A 146 8.05 -9.09 18.44
C ASN A 146 8.85 -8.59 17.23
N ILE A 147 10.19 -8.76 17.25
CA ILE A 147 11.04 -8.40 16.12
C ILE A 147 10.69 -9.26 14.90
N MET A 148 10.57 -10.57 15.07
CA MET A 148 10.23 -11.49 13.97
C MET A 148 8.83 -11.22 13.40
N GLN A 149 7.84 -10.96 14.26
CA GLN A 149 6.49 -10.58 13.84
C GLN A 149 6.49 -9.28 13.04
N TYR A 150 7.20 -8.26 13.51
CA TYR A 150 7.29 -6.97 12.83
C TYR A 150 8.04 -7.07 11.49
N ALA A 151 9.18 -7.76 11.47
CA ALA A 151 10.02 -7.89 10.28
C ALA A 151 9.42 -8.80 9.20
N ALA A 152 8.63 -9.80 9.60
CA ALA A 152 8.03 -10.74 8.65
C ALA A 152 6.68 -10.26 8.07
N TYR A 153 6.00 -9.33 8.72
CA TYR A 153 4.70 -8.85 8.26
C TYR A 153 4.85 -7.85 7.11
N PRO A 154 4.06 -7.96 6.03
CA PRO A 154 3.07 -9.00 5.75
C PRO A 154 3.69 -10.29 5.18
N LEU A 155 3.13 -11.45 5.56
CA LEU A 155 3.59 -12.76 5.07
C LEU A 155 3.24 -13.00 3.60
N TYR A 156 2.15 -12.39 3.12
CA TYR A 156 1.75 -12.40 1.71
C TYR A 156 1.70 -10.99 1.17
N GLY A 157 2.15 -10.86 -0.09
CA GLY A 157 1.95 -9.66 -0.86
C GLY A 157 0.60 -9.65 -1.58
N PRO A 158 0.41 -8.69 -2.49
CA PRO A 158 -0.72 -8.67 -3.41
C PRO A 158 -0.93 -10.02 -4.10
N LEU A 159 -2.20 -10.36 -4.37
CA LEU A 159 -2.60 -11.60 -5.03
C LEU A 159 -2.17 -12.90 -4.30
N SER A 160 -2.03 -12.87 -2.97
CA SER A 160 -1.49 -13.98 -2.17
C SER A 160 -0.11 -14.48 -2.64
N ARG A 161 0.69 -13.61 -3.27
CA ARG A 161 2.06 -13.97 -3.66
C ARG A 161 2.90 -14.14 -2.39
N GLN A 162 3.60 -15.27 -2.31
CA GLN A 162 4.49 -15.56 -1.20
C GLN A 162 5.60 -14.51 -1.15
N GLN A 163 5.71 -13.83 -0.01
CA GLN A 163 6.82 -12.90 0.22
C GLN A 163 8.08 -13.68 0.66
N PRO A 164 9.28 -13.13 0.41
CA PRO A 164 10.52 -13.68 0.94
C PRO A 164 10.52 -13.81 2.47
N SER A 165 9.65 -13.08 3.18
CA SER A 165 9.50 -13.11 4.64
C SER A 165 9.22 -14.50 5.20
N ILE A 166 8.39 -15.31 4.53
CA ILE A 166 8.12 -16.69 4.95
C ILE A 166 9.40 -17.54 4.88
N ASN A 167 10.12 -17.44 3.75
CA ASN A 167 11.37 -18.18 3.58
C ASN A 167 12.46 -17.68 4.54
N TRP A 168 12.50 -16.37 4.78
CA TRP A 168 13.38 -15.73 5.75
C TRP A 168 13.12 -16.28 7.16
N LEU A 169 11.87 -16.41 7.61
CA LEU A 169 11.55 -17.01 8.91
C LEU A 169 11.98 -18.48 9.00
N CYS A 170 11.74 -19.28 7.96
CA CYS A 170 12.17 -20.68 7.93
C CYS A 170 13.70 -20.82 8.00
N THR A 171 14.42 -19.99 7.25
CA THR A 171 15.89 -19.99 7.22
C THR A 171 16.46 -19.47 8.53
N THR A 172 15.92 -18.37 9.05
CA THR A 172 16.34 -17.74 10.31
C THR A 172 16.07 -18.65 11.51
N GLY A 173 14.96 -19.41 11.48
CA GLY A 173 14.64 -20.42 12.48
C GLY A 173 15.55 -21.65 12.47
N SER A 174 16.41 -21.83 11.45
CA SER A 174 17.40 -22.91 11.42
C SER A 174 18.73 -22.56 12.12
N LEU A 175 18.93 -21.29 12.48
CA LEU A 175 20.20 -20.79 13.01
C LEU A 175 20.48 -21.26 14.45
N CYS A 176 19.48 -21.13 15.33
CA CYS A 176 19.60 -21.52 16.73
C CYS A 176 18.22 -21.80 17.34
N ARG A 177 18.19 -22.47 18.50
CA ARG A 177 16.94 -22.86 19.17
C ARG A 177 16.05 -21.68 19.57
N SER A 178 16.62 -20.59 20.09
CA SER A 178 15.83 -19.42 20.47
C SER A 178 15.18 -18.74 19.26
N PHE A 179 15.88 -18.70 18.14
CA PHE A 179 15.34 -18.20 16.87
C PHE A 179 14.31 -19.16 16.29
N HIS A 180 14.55 -20.47 16.36
CA HIS A 180 13.58 -21.50 15.96
C HIS A 180 12.25 -21.28 16.67
N ASP A 181 12.27 -21.18 18.00
CA ASP A 181 11.07 -21.02 18.82
C ASP A 181 10.35 -19.70 18.48
N ALA A 182 11.09 -18.60 18.31
CA ALA A 182 10.52 -17.29 17.99
C ALA A 182 9.93 -17.22 16.56
N CYS A 183 10.63 -17.76 15.57
CA CYS A 183 10.15 -17.84 14.18
C CYS A 183 8.94 -18.75 14.06
N MET A 184 8.95 -19.92 14.73
CA MET A 184 7.80 -20.83 14.75
C MET A 184 6.58 -20.20 15.45
N ALA A 185 6.78 -19.51 16.57
CA ALA A 185 5.70 -18.78 17.23
C ALA A 185 5.12 -17.67 16.33
N THR A 186 5.97 -16.98 15.58
CA THR A 186 5.56 -15.96 14.60
C THR A 186 4.74 -16.56 13.47
N LEU A 187 5.21 -17.66 12.87
CA LEU A 187 4.49 -18.37 11.81
C LEU A 187 3.15 -18.93 12.28
N LEU A 188 3.08 -19.47 13.49
CA LEU A 188 1.86 -20.06 14.03
C LEU A 188 0.86 -19.02 14.54
N TYR A 189 1.32 -17.81 14.87
CA TYR A 189 0.44 -16.72 15.32
C TYR A 189 -0.60 -16.35 14.26
N SER A 190 -0.16 -16.22 12.99
CA SER A 190 -1.00 -16.09 11.80
C SER A 190 -0.48 -17.03 10.72
N PRO A 191 -0.95 -18.29 10.67
CA PRO A 191 -0.39 -19.31 9.78
C PRO A 191 -0.63 -18.97 8.31
N PRO A 192 0.40 -19.10 7.45
CA PRO A 192 0.23 -18.91 6.03
C PRO A 192 -0.64 -20.03 5.44
N LEU A 193 -1.89 -19.74 5.08
CA LEU A 193 -2.84 -20.77 4.59
C LEU A 193 -2.78 -21.01 3.08
N TYR A 194 -2.43 -20.01 2.28
CA TYR A 194 -2.33 -20.14 0.84
C TYR A 194 -1.03 -20.89 0.42
N PRO A 195 -1.00 -21.69 -0.66
CA PRO A 195 -2.12 -22.22 -1.43
C PRO A 195 -2.86 -23.35 -0.68
N LEU A 196 -3.99 -23.82 -1.23
CA LEU A 196 -4.90 -24.79 -0.60
C LEU A 196 -4.23 -26.04 0.03
N GLN A 197 -3.14 -26.55 -0.55
CA GLN A 197 -2.43 -27.71 0.03
C GLN A 197 -1.84 -27.40 1.41
N ARG A 198 -1.36 -26.17 1.62
CA ARG A 198 -0.82 -25.71 2.90
C ARG A 198 -1.91 -25.60 3.95
N ALA A 199 -3.07 -25.03 3.58
CA ALA A 199 -4.25 -25.00 4.45
C ALA A 199 -4.71 -26.40 4.87
N ARG A 200 -4.79 -27.35 3.93
CA ARG A 200 -5.16 -28.75 4.23
C ARG A 200 -4.14 -29.42 5.14
N GLY A 201 -2.84 -29.24 4.85
CA GLY A 201 -1.77 -29.78 5.69
C GLY A 201 -1.84 -29.28 7.13
N LEU A 202 -2.13 -27.98 7.31
CA LEU A 202 -2.35 -27.41 8.64
C LEU A 202 -3.56 -28.04 9.33
N VAL A 203 -4.71 -28.15 8.65
CA VAL A 203 -5.91 -28.77 9.24
C VAL A 203 -5.64 -30.21 9.65
N THR A 204 -4.96 -30.99 8.82
CA THR A 204 -4.57 -32.38 9.14
C THR A 204 -3.66 -32.42 10.37
N LEU A 205 -2.67 -31.52 10.46
CA LEU A 205 -1.77 -31.44 11.61
C LEU A 205 -2.54 -31.09 12.90
N LEU A 206 -3.46 -30.14 12.86
CA LEU A 206 -4.26 -29.75 14.02
C LEU A 206 -5.23 -30.86 14.47
N LYS A 207 -5.76 -31.66 13.51
CA LYS A 207 -6.59 -32.84 13.81
C LYS A 207 -5.77 -33.97 14.43
N GLN A 208 -4.57 -34.24 13.90
CA GLN A 208 -3.64 -35.22 14.50
C GLN A 208 -3.28 -34.86 15.94
N GLU A 209 -3.10 -33.56 16.23
CA GLU A 209 -2.87 -33.09 17.60
C GLU A 209 -4.07 -33.32 18.53
N GLN A 210 -5.31 -33.18 18.03
CA GLN A 210 -6.52 -33.51 18.79
C GLN A 210 -6.55 -34.99 19.19
N ASP A 211 -6.19 -35.87 18.25
CA ASP A 211 -6.30 -37.31 18.42
C ASP A 211 -5.14 -37.88 19.25
N HIS A 212 -3.95 -37.29 19.18
CA HIS A 212 -2.71 -37.84 19.78
C HIS A 212 -2.24 -36.99 20.96
N ARG A 213 -3.11 -36.85 21.97
CA ARG A 213 -2.92 -36.07 23.20
C ARG A 213 -1.83 -36.67 24.12
N GLY A 214 -0.60 -36.79 23.64
CA GLY A 214 0.56 -37.22 24.41
C GLY A 214 1.27 -36.05 25.12
N PRO A 215 2.03 -36.30 26.20
CA PRO A 215 2.66 -35.27 27.04
C PRO A 215 3.78 -34.46 26.37
N LEU A 216 4.17 -34.80 25.13
CA LEU A 216 5.24 -34.15 24.34
C LEU A 216 4.71 -33.34 23.15
N SER A 217 3.39 -33.27 22.94
CA SER A 217 2.82 -32.56 21.79
C SER A 217 2.86 -31.06 22.02
N THR A 218 3.66 -30.34 21.21
CA THR A 218 3.66 -28.88 21.20
C THR A 218 2.26 -28.41 20.82
N SER A 219 1.57 -27.64 21.68
CA SER A 219 0.18 -27.26 21.38
C SER A 219 0.11 -26.19 20.29
N PHE A 220 0.02 -26.60 19.03
CA PHE A 220 -0.04 -25.68 17.90
C PHE A 220 -1.38 -24.95 17.87
N ARG A 221 -2.46 -25.64 18.26
CA ARG A 221 -3.82 -25.11 18.33
C ARG A 221 -3.97 -23.85 19.19
N SER A 222 -3.24 -23.77 20.31
CA SER A 222 -3.27 -22.60 21.19
C SER A 222 -2.40 -21.44 20.69
N LYS A 223 -1.52 -21.68 19.71
CA LYS A 223 -0.63 -20.63 19.18
C LYS A 223 -1.29 -19.79 18.09
N ILE A 224 -2.33 -20.33 17.44
CA ILE A 224 -3.08 -19.63 16.38
C ILE A 224 -3.99 -18.57 16.99
N ARG A 225 -3.76 -17.31 16.61
CA ARG A 225 -4.51 -16.14 17.08
C ARG A 225 -5.24 -15.41 15.96
N TYR A 226 -4.69 -15.39 14.76
CA TYR A 226 -5.28 -14.72 13.60
C TYR A 226 -5.33 -15.68 12.41
N LEU A 227 -6.38 -15.56 11.60
CA LEU A 227 -6.55 -16.35 10.38
C LEU A 227 -6.85 -15.44 9.19
N ASP A 228 -5.93 -15.43 8.23
CA ASP A 228 -6.08 -14.73 6.95
C ASP A 228 -6.44 -15.75 5.86
N ILE A 229 -7.67 -15.69 5.36
CA ILE A 229 -8.22 -16.70 4.44
C ILE A 229 -8.64 -16.04 3.12
N GLU A 230 -8.01 -16.48 2.03
CA GLU A 230 -8.42 -16.12 0.67
C GLU A 230 -9.66 -16.93 0.26
N VAL A 231 -10.79 -16.26 0.14
CA VAL A 231 -12.11 -16.93 0.05
C VAL A 231 -12.24 -17.75 -1.24
N LYS A 232 -11.81 -17.23 -2.39
CA LYS A 232 -12.07 -17.86 -3.69
C LYS A 232 -11.39 -19.23 -3.82
N HIS A 233 -10.13 -19.34 -3.42
CA HIS A 233 -9.31 -20.54 -3.61
C HIS A 233 -9.34 -21.46 -2.38
N LEU A 234 -9.54 -20.92 -1.17
CA LEU A 234 -9.53 -21.73 0.06
C LEU A 234 -10.92 -22.16 0.51
N LEU A 235 -11.97 -21.34 0.34
CA LEU A 235 -13.34 -21.65 0.81
C LEU A 235 -14.29 -22.03 -0.33
N ALA A 236 -14.36 -21.21 -1.38
CA ALA A 236 -15.36 -21.35 -2.45
C ALA A 236 -15.02 -22.44 -3.48
N LYS A 237 -13.73 -22.83 -3.58
CA LYS A 237 -13.29 -23.87 -4.51
C LYS A 237 -13.79 -25.25 -4.06
N LYS A 238 -14.12 -26.13 -5.01
CA LYS A 238 -14.45 -27.53 -4.71
C LYS A 238 -13.29 -28.20 -3.97
N GLY A 239 -13.58 -28.74 -2.78
CA GLY A 239 -12.56 -29.29 -1.87
C GLY A 239 -11.80 -28.21 -1.07
N GLY A 240 -12.34 -27.01 -0.96
CA GLY A 240 -11.86 -26.00 -0.01
C GLY A 240 -11.88 -26.50 1.44
N ILE A 241 -11.24 -25.75 2.32
CA ILE A 241 -11.34 -25.95 3.76
C ILE A 241 -12.70 -25.43 4.24
N SER A 242 -13.29 -26.07 5.25
CA SER A 242 -14.49 -25.56 5.93
C SER A 242 -14.10 -24.74 7.16
N LEU A 243 -14.77 -23.61 7.36
CA LEU A 243 -14.64 -22.83 8.60
C LEU A 243 -15.17 -23.62 9.80
N ASP A 244 -16.17 -24.48 9.58
CA ASP A 244 -16.78 -25.31 10.63
C ASP A 244 -15.80 -26.34 11.16
N ASP A 245 -14.89 -26.83 10.32
CA ASP A 245 -13.80 -27.72 10.71
C ASP A 245 -12.65 -26.97 11.39
N LEU A 246 -12.39 -25.73 10.96
CA LEU A 246 -11.22 -24.96 11.38
C LEU A 246 -11.42 -24.28 12.74
N ILE A 247 -12.59 -23.69 13.00
CA ILE A 247 -12.88 -22.94 14.23
C ILE A 247 -12.70 -23.82 15.49
N PRO A 248 -13.20 -25.07 15.55
CA PRO A 248 -12.96 -25.95 16.70
C PRO A 248 -11.49 -26.29 16.92
N LEU A 249 -10.67 -26.22 15.86
CA LEU A 249 -9.23 -26.48 15.94
C LEU A 249 -8.47 -25.28 16.52
N THR A 250 -9.04 -24.08 16.52
CA THR A 250 -8.40 -22.82 16.94
C THR A 250 -9.11 -22.18 18.14
N PRO A 251 -8.96 -22.73 19.37
CA PRO A 251 -9.71 -22.25 20.54
C PRO A 251 -9.29 -20.86 21.04
N GLN A 252 -8.11 -20.39 20.62
CA GLN A 252 -7.53 -19.12 21.08
C GLN A 252 -7.59 -18.00 20.03
N LEU A 253 -8.42 -18.20 19.01
CA LEU A 253 -8.62 -17.29 17.89
C LEU A 253 -9.13 -15.92 18.37
N GLN A 254 -8.49 -14.86 17.89
CA GLN A 254 -8.78 -13.47 18.21
C GLN A 254 -9.17 -12.66 16.97
N GLY A 255 -8.75 -13.08 15.76
CA GLY A 255 -9.14 -12.36 14.55
C GLY A 255 -9.30 -13.25 13.33
N ILE A 256 -10.24 -12.88 12.47
CA ILE A 256 -10.50 -13.55 11.19
C ILE A 256 -10.55 -12.47 10.11
N ARG A 257 -9.76 -12.65 9.07
CA ARG A 257 -9.75 -11.82 7.87
C ARG A 257 -10.09 -12.66 6.65
N LEU A 258 -11.26 -12.39 6.08
CA LEU A 258 -11.73 -13.05 4.85
C LEU A 258 -11.53 -12.10 3.68
N TYR A 259 -10.57 -12.40 2.81
CA TYR A 259 -10.18 -11.51 1.72
C TYR A 259 -10.27 -12.19 0.35
N SER A 260 -10.29 -11.36 -0.68
CA SER A 260 -10.16 -11.71 -2.08
C SER A 260 -8.85 -11.15 -2.62
N ASN A 261 -8.21 -11.88 -3.52
CA ASN A 261 -7.08 -11.34 -4.28
C ASN A 261 -7.44 -10.12 -5.14
N TYR A 262 -8.74 -9.88 -5.36
CA TYR A 262 -9.25 -8.71 -6.07
C TYR A 262 -9.62 -7.55 -5.15
N ASP A 263 -9.40 -7.65 -3.83
CA ASP A 263 -9.63 -6.52 -2.92
C ASP A 263 -8.54 -5.46 -3.01
N ASP A 264 -7.37 -5.83 -3.52
CA ASP A 264 -6.29 -4.88 -3.79
C ASP A 264 -6.52 -4.19 -5.13
N MET A 265 -7.03 -2.96 -5.04
CA MET A 265 -7.30 -2.11 -6.19
C MET A 265 -6.02 -1.63 -6.88
N THR A 266 -4.86 -1.68 -6.20
CA THR A 266 -3.62 -1.12 -6.74
C THR A 266 -2.95 -1.99 -7.79
N THR A 267 -3.12 -3.31 -7.66
CA THR A 267 -2.34 -4.28 -8.45
C THR A 267 -3.14 -4.92 -9.56
N VAL A 268 -4.46 -4.76 -9.56
CA VAL A 268 -5.35 -5.50 -10.46
C VAL A 268 -6.30 -4.55 -11.19
N ILE A 269 -6.07 -4.39 -12.49
CA ILE A 269 -7.04 -3.80 -13.41
C ILE A 269 -8.33 -4.63 -13.32
N TRP A 270 -9.49 -3.98 -13.22
CA TRP A 270 -10.77 -4.63 -12.90
C TRP A 270 -10.81 -5.28 -11.52
N ALA A 271 -10.21 -4.65 -10.52
CA ALA A 271 -10.48 -4.98 -9.13
C ALA A 271 -11.83 -4.45 -8.67
N GLN A 272 -12.63 -3.75 -9.48
CA GLN A 272 -13.90 -3.15 -9.04
C GLN A 272 -14.78 -4.16 -8.26
N PRO A 273 -15.39 -3.79 -7.12
CA PRO A 273 -16.22 -4.69 -6.29
C PRO A 273 -17.25 -5.48 -7.10
N GLU A 274 -17.82 -4.85 -8.13
CA GLU A 274 -18.84 -5.42 -9.00
C GLU A 274 -18.29 -6.44 -10.01
N SER A 275 -16.98 -6.39 -10.27
CA SER A 275 -16.30 -7.25 -11.21
C SER A 275 -15.87 -8.56 -10.54
N LYS A 276 -16.04 -9.69 -11.24
CA LYS A 276 -15.67 -11.04 -10.78
C LYS A 276 -16.27 -11.44 -9.41
N LYS A 277 -17.60 -11.37 -9.30
CA LYS A 277 -18.34 -11.85 -8.12
C LYS A 277 -17.92 -13.27 -7.73
N VAL A 278 -17.52 -13.44 -6.47
CA VAL A 278 -17.27 -14.76 -5.88
C VAL A 278 -18.62 -15.28 -5.40
N ARG A 279 -19.01 -16.47 -5.87
CA ARG A 279 -20.23 -17.14 -5.38
C ARG A 279 -19.95 -17.77 -4.02
N TRP A 280 -19.88 -16.92 -3.00
CA TRP A 280 -19.68 -17.31 -1.61
C TRP A 280 -20.35 -16.28 -0.71
N THR A 281 -20.95 -16.77 0.38
CA THR A 281 -21.61 -15.96 1.40
C THR A 281 -21.06 -16.36 2.76
N TYR A 282 -21.13 -15.44 3.72
CA TYR A 282 -20.82 -15.78 5.11
C TYR A 282 -21.74 -16.93 5.55
N PRO A 283 -21.18 -18.03 6.12
CA PRO A 283 -22.00 -19.13 6.61
C PRO A 283 -22.90 -18.64 7.74
N LEU A 284 -24.21 -18.95 7.68
CA LEU A 284 -25.18 -18.54 8.70
C LEU A 284 -24.80 -19.05 10.10
N ASP A 285 -24.17 -20.21 10.16
CA ASP A 285 -23.74 -20.84 11.40
C ASP A 285 -22.38 -20.36 11.90
N LEU A 286 -21.65 -19.52 11.15
CA LEU A 286 -20.30 -19.04 11.52
C LEU A 286 -20.28 -18.49 12.94
N ILE A 287 -21.22 -17.59 13.24
CA ILE A 287 -21.27 -16.92 14.54
C ILE A 287 -21.67 -17.91 15.64
N THR A 288 -22.58 -18.83 15.34
CA THR A 288 -22.98 -19.90 16.25
C THR A 288 -21.81 -20.87 16.54
N HIS A 289 -20.96 -21.14 15.56
CA HIS A 289 -19.74 -21.93 15.76
C HIS A 289 -18.70 -21.22 16.62
N LEU A 290 -18.53 -19.90 16.45
CA LEU A 290 -17.67 -19.12 17.33
C LEU A 290 -18.15 -19.21 18.79
N GLU A 291 -19.46 -19.06 19.02
CA GLU A 291 -20.05 -19.16 20.36
C GLU A 291 -19.91 -20.55 20.97
N ARG A 292 -20.23 -21.61 20.21
CA ARG A 292 -20.09 -23.01 20.67
C ARG A 292 -18.67 -23.34 21.12
N ASN A 293 -17.67 -22.71 20.50
CA ASN A 293 -16.26 -22.89 20.84
C ASN A 293 -15.72 -21.85 21.83
N ASN A 294 -16.58 -20.98 22.39
CA ASN A 294 -16.22 -19.88 23.28
C ASN A 294 -15.15 -18.94 22.71
N VAL A 295 -15.17 -18.74 21.39
CA VAL A 295 -14.24 -17.86 20.69
C VAL A 295 -14.79 -16.43 20.73
N VAL A 296 -14.00 -15.53 21.32
CA VAL A 296 -14.32 -14.10 21.39
C VAL A 296 -13.32 -13.36 20.51
N LEU A 297 -13.84 -12.73 19.45
CA LEU A 297 -13.05 -11.99 18.48
C LEU A 297 -12.71 -10.59 18.99
N ARG A 298 -11.48 -10.18 18.72
CA ARG A 298 -10.95 -8.83 18.89
C ARG A 298 -10.87 -8.08 17.56
N SER A 299 -10.70 -8.79 16.45
CA SER A 299 -10.58 -8.21 15.12
C SER A 299 -11.41 -8.96 14.08
N PHE A 300 -12.10 -8.26 13.19
CA PHE A 300 -12.86 -8.87 12.11
C PHE A 300 -13.00 -7.97 10.89
N ASP A 301 -12.94 -8.58 9.71
CA ASP A 301 -13.06 -7.90 8.42
C ASP A 301 -14.36 -8.34 7.68
N TRP A 302 -15.26 -7.38 7.46
CA TRP A 302 -16.43 -7.55 6.60
C TRP A 302 -16.11 -7.12 5.18
N ASN A 303 -16.46 -7.94 4.20
CA ASN A 303 -16.18 -7.66 2.79
C ASN A 303 -17.47 -7.68 1.96
N GLY A 304 -17.85 -6.52 1.43
CA GLY A 304 -19.02 -6.31 0.58
C GLY A 304 -19.05 -7.11 -0.73
N ARG A 305 -17.94 -7.75 -1.13
CA ARG A 305 -17.92 -8.68 -2.27
C ARG A 305 -18.65 -10.00 -2.02
N PHE A 306 -18.93 -10.33 -0.76
CA PHE A 306 -19.39 -11.66 -0.35
C PHE A 306 -20.76 -11.63 0.36
N PRO A 307 -21.90 -11.75 -0.34
CA PRO A 307 -22.10 -11.68 -1.79
C PRO A 307 -22.39 -10.25 -2.30
N ASN A 308 -22.86 -9.36 -1.42
CA ASN A 308 -23.15 -7.95 -1.71
C ASN A 308 -23.13 -7.14 -0.40
N THR A 309 -23.03 -5.81 -0.53
CA THR A 309 -22.98 -4.85 0.57
C THR A 309 -24.18 -4.94 1.53
N THR A 310 -25.40 -5.03 1.01
CA THR A 310 -26.62 -5.03 1.84
C THR A 310 -26.72 -6.27 2.73
N ASP A 311 -26.41 -7.44 2.17
CA ASP A 311 -26.43 -8.71 2.92
C ASP A 311 -25.31 -8.71 3.97
N VAL A 312 -24.11 -8.25 3.62
CA VAL A 312 -22.99 -8.14 4.57
C VAL A 312 -23.33 -7.22 5.74
N LEU A 313 -24.03 -6.10 5.50
CA LEU A 313 -24.45 -5.20 6.57
C LEU A 313 -25.52 -5.82 7.47
N LYS A 314 -26.45 -6.60 6.91
CA LYS A 314 -27.44 -7.36 7.71
C LYS A 314 -26.75 -8.41 8.58
N GLU A 315 -25.81 -9.15 8.02
CA GLU A 315 -25.01 -10.13 8.77
C GLU A 315 -24.18 -9.46 9.85
N ALA A 316 -23.53 -8.33 9.56
CA ALA A 316 -22.78 -7.55 10.54
C ALA A 316 -23.67 -7.06 11.69
N MET A 317 -24.86 -6.54 11.37
CA MET A 317 -25.86 -6.11 12.35
C MET A 317 -26.27 -7.26 13.28
N ALA A 318 -26.53 -8.45 12.72
CA ALA A 318 -26.89 -9.63 13.51
C ALA A 318 -25.72 -10.17 14.33
N ALA A 319 -24.49 -10.12 13.79
CA ALA A 319 -23.28 -10.65 14.43
C ALA A 319 -22.79 -9.78 15.59
N HIS A 320 -22.78 -8.46 15.43
CA HIS A 320 -22.16 -7.57 16.42
C HIS A 320 -22.89 -7.53 17.76
N SER A 321 -24.18 -7.87 17.78
CA SER A 321 -24.97 -7.99 19.02
C SER A 321 -24.67 -9.27 19.81
N ARG A 322 -23.89 -10.21 19.25
CA ARG A 322 -23.63 -11.52 19.82
C ARG A 322 -22.37 -11.54 20.72
N PRO A 323 -22.30 -12.44 21.72
CA PRO A 323 -21.17 -12.52 22.66
C PRO A 323 -19.80 -12.64 22.00
N SER A 324 -19.69 -13.35 20.86
CA SER A 324 -18.43 -13.54 20.13
C SER A 324 -17.83 -12.23 19.60
N PHE A 325 -18.64 -11.17 19.46
CA PHE A 325 -18.22 -9.85 18.97
C PHE A 325 -18.21 -8.77 20.07
N LYS A 326 -18.57 -9.11 21.31
CA LYS A 326 -18.68 -8.13 22.42
C LYS A 326 -17.39 -7.37 22.71
N HIS A 327 -16.23 -7.98 22.46
CA HIS A 327 -14.90 -7.42 22.71
C HIS A 327 -14.15 -7.06 21.42
N LEU A 328 -14.88 -6.80 20.34
CA LEU A 328 -14.30 -6.37 19.08
C LEU A 328 -13.66 -4.98 19.26
N HIS A 329 -12.36 -4.89 19.03
CA HIS A 329 -11.56 -3.67 19.12
C HIS A 329 -11.21 -3.12 17.75
N ASP A 330 -10.98 -4.00 16.77
CA ASP A 330 -10.58 -3.65 15.41
C ASP A 330 -11.63 -4.14 14.41
N LEU A 331 -12.20 -3.23 13.65
CA LEU A 331 -13.19 -3.55 12.64
C LEU A 331 -12.79 -2.96 11.29
N THR A 332 -12.80 -3.79 10.26
CA THR A 332 -12.60 -3.35 8.89
C THR A 332 -13.84 -3.62 8.06
N PHE A 333 -14.30 -2.61 7.33
CA PHE A 333 -15.25 -2.77 6.24
C PHE A 333 -14.54 -2.58 4.91
N LEU A 334 -14.59 -3.59 4.05
CA LEU A 334 -14.01 -3.58 2.71
C LEU A 334 -15.12 -3.60 1.66
N ASN A 335 -14.94 -2.83 0.59
CA ASN A 335 -15.79 -2.86 -0.61
C ASN A 335 -17.29 -2.65 -0.32
N LEU A 336 -17.65 -1.81 0.66
CA LEU A 336 -19.04 -1.42 0.90
C LEU A 336 -19.50 -0.36 -0.11
N THR A 337 -19.73 -0.81 -1.33
CA THR A 337 -20.19 0.02 -2.44
C THR A 337 -21.51 -0.55 -2.95
N LEU A 338 -22.49 0.34 -3.14
CA LEU A 338 -23.78 -0.01 -3.74
C LEU A 338 -23.73 0.27 -5.25
N PRO A 339 -24.43 -0.50 -6.09
CA PRO A 339 -24.50 -0.24 -7.52
C PRO A 339 -25.03 1.17 -7.83
N GLU A 340 -24.56 1.81 -8.90
CA GLU A 340 -24.96 3.19 -9.27
C GLU A 340 -26.49 3.35 -9.45
N LYS A 341 -27.18 2.29 -9.89
CA LYS A 341 -28.63 2.28 -10.15
C LYS A 341 -29.48 1.88 -8.94
N THR A 342 -28.96 2.00 -7.73
CA THR A 342 -29.67 1.60 -6.51
C THR A 342 -30.73 2.63 -6.13
N GLU A 343 -31.92 2.18 -5.73
CA GLU A 343 -32.99 3.07 -5.30
C GLU A 343 -32.60 3.83 -4.01
N LYS A 344 -33.10 5.07 -3.86
CA LYS A 344 -32.82 5.89 -2.67
C LYS A 344 -33.24 5.19 -1.36
N ALA A 345 -34.31 4.38 -1.40
CA ALA A 345 -34.80 3.60 -0.27
C ALA A 345 -33.82 2.50 0.18
N ASP A 346 -33.16 1.83 -0.77
CA ASP A 346 -32.16 0.81 -0.50
C ASP A 346 -30.88 1.41 0.08
N ILE A 347 -30.47 2.58 -0.41
CA ILE A 347 -29.33 3.32 0.15
C ILE A 347 -29.63 3.71 1.60
N ALA A 348 -30.83 4.23 1.88
CA ALA A 348 -31.25 4.57 3.24
C ALA A 348 -31.28 3.33 4.15
N SER A 349 -31.75 2.21 3.64
CA SER A 349 -31.77 0.93 4.37
C SER A 349 -30.35 0.45 4.70
N ALA A 350 -29.44 0.48 3.73
CA ALA A 350 -28.04 0.11 3.94
C ALA A 350 -27.36 1.02 4.99
N ARG A 351 -27.57 2.33 4.92
CA ARG A 351 -27.08 3.28 5.94
C ARG A 351 -27.63 2.95 7.33
N SER A 352 -28.92 2.61 7.43
CA SER A 352 -29.55 2.19 8.67
C SER A 352 -28.90 0.92 9.24
N PHE A 353 -28.68 -0.11 8.41
CA PHE A 353 -28.01 -1.35 8.85
C PHE A 353 -26.59 -1.07 9.36
N LEU A 354 -25.82 -0.22 8.67
CA LEU A 354 -24.47 0.17 9.11
C LEU A 354 -24.52 0.89 10.47
N ALA A 355 -25.45 1.83 10.65
CA ALA A 355 -25.60 2.57 11.90
C ALA A 355 -25.92 1.64 13.08
N VAL A 356 -26.86 0.71 12.90
CA VAL A 356 -27.21 -0.27 13.94
C VAL A 356 -26.03 -1.21 14.22
N ALA A 357 -25.34 -1.68 13.17
CA ALA A 357 -24.18 -2.55 13.31
C ALA A 357 -23.05 -1.88 14.11
N LEU A 358 -22.77 -0.60 13.87
CA LEU A 358 -21.73 0.14 14.60
C LEU A 358 -22.15 0.47 16.04
N LYS A 359 -23.42 0.84 16.27
CA LYS A 359 -23.93 1.21 17.60
C LYS A 359 -23.81 0.07 18.63
N SER A 360 -23.86 -1.18 18.18
CA SER A 360 -23.74 -2.35 19.05
C SER A 360 -22.32 -2.60 19.58
N LEU A 361 -21.30 -1.98 19.00
CA LEU A 361 -19.89 -2.23 19.31
C LEU A 361 -19.31 -1.21 20.29
N LEU A 362 -19.56 -1.41 21.59
CA LEU A 362 -19.13 -0.49 22.64
C LEU A 362 -17.62 -0.52 22.95
N ALA A 363 -16.93 -1.59 22.58
CA ALA A 363 -15.49 -1.77 22.86
C ALA A 363 -14.58 -1.37 21.68
N LEU A 364 -15.16 -0.85 20.60
CA LEU A 364 -14.44 -0.56 19.36
C LEU A 364 -13.43 0.57 19.57
N ARG A 365 -12.18 0.34 19.12
CA ARG A 365 -11.08 1.30 19.24
C ARG A 365 -10.50 1.70 17.89
N SER A 366 -10.59 0.83 16.91
CA SER A 366 -10.02 1.00 15.58
C SER A 366 -11.07 0.67 14.54
N LEU A 367 -11.35 1.62 13.65
CA LEU A 367 -12.28 1.45 12.56
C LEU A 367 -11.58 1.77 11.23
N CYS A 368 -11.73 0.86 10.28
CA CYS A 368 -11.16 0.98 8.95
C CYS A 368 -12.24 0.82 7.88
N PHE A 369 -12.33 1.78 6.96
CA PHE A 369 -13.10 1.66 5.73
C PHE A 369 -12.14 1.61 4.55
N ARG A 370 -12.25 0.57 3.73
CA ARG A 370 -11.43 0.38 2.53
C ARG A 370 -12.31 0.20 1.31
N ASN A 371 -12.14 1.07 0.33
CA ASN A 371 -12.91 1.03 -0.91
C ASN A 371 -14.43 1.07 -0.64
N CYS A 372 -14.87 1.96 0.25
CA CYS A 372 -16.26 2.04 0.68
C CYS A 372 -16.89 3.32 0.12
N GLY A 373 -17.83 3.17 -0.82
CA GLY A 373 -18.63 4.27 -1.37
C GLY A 373 -19.72 4.78 -0.42
N MET A 374 -20.01 4.05 0.67
CA MET A 374 -21.00 4.47 1.64
C MET A 374 -20.53 5.55 2.63
N VAL A 375 -19.22 5.86 2.67
CA VAL A 375 -18.66 6.87 3.58
C VAL A 375 -18.95 8.26 3.03
N ASP A 376 -19.96 8.91 3.59
CA ASP A 376 -20.54 10.16 3.13
C ASP A 376 -20.95 11.09 4.30
N GLN A 377 -21.54 12.24 3.98
CA GLN A 377 -22.00 13.23 4.98
C GLN A 377 -23.03 12.67 5.99
N ILE A 378 -23.76 11.62 5.62
CA ILE A 378 -24.83 11.06 6.46
C ILE A 378 -24.28 9.97 7.39
N THR A 379 -23.38 9.13 6.89
CA THR A 379 -22.81 7.98 7.61
C THR A 379 -21.65 8.35 8.52
N MET A 380 -20.84 9.35 8.17
CA MET A 380 -19.71 9.78 9.00
C MET A 380 -20.11 10.24 10.41
N PRO A 381 -21.20 11.01 10.60
CA PRO A 381 -21.73 11.32 11.93
C PRO A 381 -22.26 10.10 12.71
N MET A 382 -22.53 8.97 12.05
CA MET A 382 -23.02 7.74 12.70
C MET A 382 -21.89 6.88 13.27
N LEU A 383 -20.64 7.20 12.98
CA LEU A 383 -19.50 6.46 13.49
C LEU A 383 -19.41 6.58 15.02
N PRO A 384 -18.97 5.52 15.72
CA PRO A 384 -18.93 5.54 17.17
C PRO A 384 -17.95 6.61 17.67
N PRO A 385 -18.28 7.34 18.75
CA PRO A 385 -17.34 8.23 19.40
C PRO A 385 -16.29 7.42 20.16
N GLY A 386 -15.12 8.03 20.42
CA GLY A 386 -14.07 7.41 21.24
C GLY A 386 -13.15 6.44 20.51
N LEU A 387 -13.14 6.46 19.17
CA LEU A 387 -12.14 5.74 18.38
C LEU A 387 -10.73 6.27 18.67
N LEU A 388 -9.78 5.35 18.83
CA LEU A 388 -8.35 5.65 18.94
C LEU A 388 -7.68 5.67 17.55
N ARG A 389 -8.19 4.86 16.61
CA ARG A 389 -7.68 4.79 15.24
C ARG A 389 -8.81 4.86 14.22
N LEU A 390 -8.65 5.72 13.23
CA LEU A 390 -9.52 5.82 12.08
C LEU A 390 -8.68 5.71 10.81
N GLU A 391 -9.02 4.75 9.96
CA GLU A 391 -8.42 4.59 8.63
C GLU A 391 -9.50 4.67 7.56
N LEU A 392 -9.35 5.61 6.63
CA LEU A 392 -10.24 5.78 5.47
C LEU A 392 -9.39 5.69 4.21
N THR A 393 -9.52 4.58 3.50
CA THR A 393 -8.71 4.28 2.32
C THR A 393 -9.59 4.10 1.09
N ASN A 394 -9.34 4.86 0.03
CA ASN A 394 -10.07 4.81 -1.24
C ASN A 394 -11.60 5.02 -1.09
N CYS A 395 -12.00 5.98 -0.27
CA CYS A 395 -13.40 6.37 -0.10
C CYS A 395 -13.73 7.53 -1.06
N SER A 396 -14.46 7.24 -2.14
CA SER A 396 -14.75 8.18 -3.23
C SER A 396 -15.62 9.38 -2.84
N HIS A 397 -16.50 9.23 -1.84
CA HIS A 397 -17.43 10.28 -1.40
C HIS A 397 -16.97 11.02 -0.13
N LEU A 398 -15.76 10.72 0.36
CA LEU A 398 -15.19 11.40 1.51
C LEU A 398 -14.65 12.78 1.08
N THR A 399 -15.12 13.84 1.73
CA THR A 399 -14.62 15.21 1.56
C THR A 399 -14.04 15.74 2.88
N SER A 400 -13.23 16.80 2.81
CA SER A 400 -12.63 17.40 4.00
C SER A 400 -13.68 17.92 4.99
N GLU A 401 -14.77 18.51 4.50
CA GLU A 401 -15.84 19.05 5.35
C GLU A 401 -16.57 17.94 6.13
N VAL A 402 -16.83 16.82 5.47
CA VAL A 402 -17.47 15.65 6.08
C VAL A 402 -16.58 15.06 7.17
N LEU A 403 -15.27 14.94 6.91
CA LEU A 403 -14.31 14.47 7.90
C LEU A 403 -14.23 15.45 9.08
N GLU A 404 -14.12 16.75 8.83
CA GLU A 404 -14.05 17.80 9.85
C GLU A 404 -15.28 17.78 10.77
N GLY A 405 -16.47 17.56 10.22
CA GLY A 405 -17.71 17.40 11.01
C GLY A 405 -17.64 16.24 12.00
N TYR A 406 -17.10 15.09 11.58
CA TYR A 406 -16.88 13.96 12.49
C TYR A 406 -15.79 14.26 13.53
N LEU A 407 -14.64 14.78 13.09
CA LEU A 407 -13.52 15.09 14.00
C LEU A 407 -13.91 16.13 15.05
N SER A 408 -14.79 17.08 14.73
CA SER A 408 -15.29 18.08 15.69
C SER A 408 -16.10 17.47 16.84
N SER A 409 -16.77 16.33 16.60
CA SER A 409 -17.62 15.67 17.61
C SER A 409 -16.92 14.50 18.32
N ALA A 410 -16.04 13.77 17.62
CA ALA A 410 -15.44 12.52 18.09
C ALA A 410 -13.91 12.47 18.00
N GLY A 411 -13.25 13.52 17.49
CA GLY A 411 -11.80 13.53 17.21
C GLY A 411 -10.88 13.71 18.42
N HIS A 412 -11.39 14.19 19.56
CA HIS A 412 -10.54 14.54 20.72
C HIS A 412 -9.72 13.37 21.28
N GLY A 413 -10.25 12.15 21.22
CA GLY A 413 -9.58 10.93 21.69
C GLY A 413 -8.77 10.20 20.61
N LEU A 414 -8.79 10.68 19.37
CA LEU A 414 -8.17 10.00 18.24
C LEU A 414 -6.64 10.10 18.32
N GLN A 415 -5.96 8.95 18.25
CA GLN A 415 -4.49 8.84 18.32
C GLN A 415 -3.87 8.58 16.96
N SER A 416 -4.57 7.92 16.04
CA SER A 416 -4.08 7.59 14.71
C SER A 416 -5.13 7.91 13.65
N LEU A 417 -4.77 8.80 12.72
CA LEU A 417 -5.58 9.14 11.55
C LEU A 417 -4.81 8.76 10.29
N ILE A 418 -5.38 7.84 9.50
CA ILE A 418 -4.79 7.36 8.24
C ILE A 418 -5.77 7.61 7.11
N LEU A 419 -5.35 8.39 6.11
CA LEU A 419 -6.20 8.83 4.99
C LEU A 419 -5.46 8.57 3.69
N ASN A 420 -5.77 7.47 3.02
CA ASN A 420 -5.05 7.06 1.82
C ASN A 420 -5.97 7.04 0.61
N ASN A 421 -5.52 7.61 -0.50
CA ASN A 421 -6.09 7.44 -1.84
C ASN A 421 -7.53 7.96 -1.96
N ASN A 422 -7.91 8.96 -1.16
CA ASN A 422 -9.25 9.54 -1.18
C ASN A 422 -9.31 10.69 -2.21
N GLN A 423 -9.83 10.40 -3.41
CA GLN A 423 -9.76 11.29 -4.58
C GLN A 423 -10.53 12.62 -4.43
N SER A 424 -11.62 12.62 -3.65
CA SER A 424 -12.50 13.78 -3.45
C SER A 424 -12.17 14.61 -2.20
N MET A 425 -11.07 14.29 -1.52
CA MET A 425 -10.74 14.88 -0.23
C MET A 425 -9.52 15.81 -0.36
N ASP A 426 -9.75 17.12 -0.25
CA ASP A 426 -8.69 18.09 0.04
C ASP A 426 -8.22 17.99 1.51
N LEU A 427 -7.25 18.82 1.91
CA LEU A 427 -6.70 18.86 3.27
C LEU A 427 -7.13 20.12 4.05
N GLY A 428 -8.30 20.69 3.76
CA GLY A 428 -8.80 21.89 4.43
C GLY A 428 -8.97 21.74 5.95
N PHE A 429 -9.35 20.55 6.43
CA PHE A 429 -9.50 20.27 7.87
C PHE A 429 -8.19 20.43 8.65
N MET A 430 -7.04 20.36 7.96
CA MET A 430 -5.72 20.49 8.57
C MET A 430 -5.52 21.84 9.26
N ALA A 431 -6.17 22.91 8.78
CA ALA A 431 -6.10 24.23 9.41
C ALA A 431 -6.58 24.20 10.87
N ASN A 432 -7.50 23.30 11.21
CA ASN A 432 -8.07 23.14 12.55
C ASN A 432 -7.60 21.85 13.27
N LEU A 433 -6.60 21.15 12.75
CA LEU A 433 -6.21 19.83 13.25
C LEU A 433 -5.81 19.85 14.73
N LYS A 434 -5.13 20.90 15.21
CA LYS A 434 -4.76 21.05 16.64
C LYS A 434 -5.98 21.05 17.56
N SER A 435 -7.06 21.72 17.17
CA SER A 435 -8.31 21.76 17.95
C SER A 435 -9.15 20.50 17.79
N LEU A 436 -9.19 19.93 16.58
CA LEU A 436 -10.00 18.75 16.25
C LEU A 436 -9.45 17.47 16.89
N CYS A 437 -8.13 17.29 16.89
CA CYS A 437 -7.47 16.06 17.36
C CYS A 437 -6.26 16.37 18.26
N PRO A 438 -6.45 16.92 19.48
CA PRO A 438 -5.35 17.27 20.39
C PRO A 438 -4.48 16.08 20.81
N SER A 439 -5.06 14.86 20.85
CA SER A 439 -4.37 13.63 21.28
C SER A 439 -3.71 12.87 20.12
N LEU A 440 -3.66 13.45 18.92
CA LEU A 440 -3.19 12.77 17.73
C LEU A 440 -1.68 12.49 17.81
N GLN A 441 -1.31 11.23 17.65
CA GLN A 441 0.07 10.75 17.66
C GLN A 441 0.58 10.39 16.27
N ARG A 442 -0.30 9.89 15.39
CA ARG A 442 0.05 9.46 14.03
C ARG A 442 -0.90 10.09 13.02
N LEU A 443 -0.32 10.85 12.10
CA LEU A 443 -0.98 11.35 10.91
C LEU A 443 -0.30 10.74 9.68
N GLU A 444 -1.03 9.92 8.95
CA GLU A 444 -0.57 9.34 7.68
C GLU A 444 -1.57 9.70 6.58
N ILE A 445 -1.09 10.33 5.53
CA ILE A 445 -1.90 10.73 4.38
C ILE A 445 -1.14 10.35 3.12
N ASP A 446 -1.79 9.63 2.22
CA ASP A 446 -1.28 9.38 0.88
C ASP A 446 -2.31 9.84 -0.17
N MET A 447 -1.88 10.68 -1.09
CA MET A 447 -2.72 11.28 -2.12
C MET A 447 -2.47 10.64 -3.50
N VAL A 448 -2.01 9.38 -3.54
CA VAL A 448 -2.05 8.55 -4.76
C VAL A 448 -3.46 8.07 -5.02
N TYR A 449 -4.08 8.52 -6.11
CA TYR A 449 -5.42 8.06 -6.45
C TYR A 449 -5.38 6.80 -7.30
N ILE A 450 -6.26 5.86 -6.97
CA ILE A 450 -6.39 4.59 -7.66
C ILE A 450 -7.73 4.60 -8.36
N ASP A 451 -7.69 4.55 -9.69
CA ASP A 451 -8.84 4.19 -10.49
C ASP A 451 -8.55 2.85 -11.19
N PRO A 452 -9.21 1.75 -10.78
CA PRO A 452 -9.06 0.42 -11.40
C PRO A 452 -9.83 0.32 -12.73
N SER A 453 -10.56 1.37 -13.12
CA SER A 453 -11.32 1.43 -14.36
C SER A 453 -10.38 1.61 -15.55
N TRP A 454 -10.93 1.52 -16.75
CA TRP A 454 -10.16 1.68 -17.98
C TRP A 454 -9.75 3.12 -18.22
N TRP A 455 -10.44 4.06 -17.57
CA TRP A 455 -10.19 5.48 -17.69
C TRP A 455 -8.92 5.88 -16.95
N HIS A 456 -8.57 5.15 -15.88
CA HIS A 456 -7.44 5.47 -14.99
C HIS A 456 -7.51 6.94 -14.58
N ASP A 457 -8.71 7.40 -14.20
CA ASP A 457 -8.92 8.76 -13.72
C ASP A 457 -8.26 8.89 -12.36
N ARG A 458 -7.03 9.40 -12.40
CA ARG A 458 -6.19 9.59 -11.23
C ARG A 458 -6.08 11.05 -10.92
N ASP A 459 -6.91 11.94 -11.45
CA ASP A 459 -6.81 13.35 -11.12
C ASP A 459 -7.61 13.67 -9.85
N PRO A 460 -7.11 14.55 -8.96
CA PRO A 460 -7.85 14.97 -7.78
C PRO A 460 -9.15 15.64 -8.22
N LEU A 461 -10.23 15.37 -7.49
CA LEU A 461 -11.55 15.97 -7.72
C LEU A 461 -11.73 17.27 -6.92
N PHE A 462 -10.64 17.98 -6.66
CA PHE A 462 -10.59 19.26 -5.96
C PHE A 462 -9.54 20.20 -6.59
N ASP A 463 -9.76 21.50 -6.44
CA ASP A 463 -8.95 22.53 -7.11
C ASP A 463 -7.67 22.90 -6.35
N GLU A 464 -7.79 23.06 -5.03
CA GLU A 464 -6.71 23.47 -4.12
C GLU A 464 -6.58 22.48 -2.96
N LEU A 465 -5.34 22.13 -2.57
CA LEU A 465 -5.10 21.18 -1.48
C LEU A 465 -5.40 21.75 -0.09
N LEU A 466 -5.12 23.02 0.14
CA LEU A 466 -5.22 23.68 1.46
C LEU A 466 -6.13 24.91 1.39
N PRO A 467 -7.43 24.74 1.09
CA PRO A 467 -8.35 25.86 0.86
C PRO A 467 -8.56 26.73 2.11
N LYS A 468 -8.36 26.17 3.32
CA LYS A 468 -8.53 26.87 4.61
C LYS A 468 -7.21 27.42 5.17
N GLY A 469 -6.11 27.35 4.42
CA GLY A 469 -4.80 27.84 4.84
C GLY A 469 -3.88 26.77 5.44
N PRO A 470 -2.77 27.19 6.10
CA PRO A 470 -1.75 26.27 6.59
C PRO A 470 -2.23 25.41 7.77
N PRO A 471 -1.65 24.21 7.96
CA PRO A 471 -2.04 23.28 9.01
C PRO A 471 -1.68 23.78 10.41
N THR A 472 -2.49 23.40 11.41
CA THR A 472 -2.15 23.52 12.84
C THR A 472 -1.81 22.16 13.44
N TRP A 473 -0.73 22.08 14.22
CA TRP A 473 -0.17 20.79 14.65
C TRP A 473 -0.47 20.47 16.12
N PRO A 474 -1.11 19.31 16.43
CA PRO A 474 -1.23 18.79 17.79
C PRO A 474 0.12 18.46 18.44
N SER A 475 0.27 18.74 19.74
CA SER A 475 1.55 18.56 20.45
C SER A 475 1.94 17.10 20.73
N GLN A 476 0.98 16.18 20.67
CA GLN A 476 1.20 14.74 20.90
C GLN A 476 1.71 13.99 19.66
N LEU A 477 1.95 14.69 18.54
CA LEU A 477 2.37 14.07 17.29
C LEU A 477 3.74 13.40 17.42
N ILE A 478 3.79 12.13 17.05
CA ILE A 478 4.98 11.28 16.99
C ILE A 478 5.38 11.04 15.53
N THR A 479 4.38 10.89 14.64
CA THR A 479 4.59 10.59 13.22
C THR A 479 3.73 11.50 12.35
N ILE A 480 4.39 12.20 11.43
CA ILE A 480 3.77 12.92 10.32
C ILE A 480 4.32 12.31 9.03
N SER A 481 3.45 11.68 8.24
CA SER A 481 3.77 11.16 6.91
C SER A 481 2.71 11.67 5.94
N ILE A 482 3.07 12.61 5.07
CA ILE A 482 2.15 13.14 4.07
C ILE A 482 2.80 12.97 2.70
N GLU A 483 2.28 12.02 1.94
CA GLU A 483 2.85 11.56 0.70
C GLU A 483 2.03 12.06 -0.51
N ASN A 484 2.74 12.37 -1.59
CA ASN A 484 2.18 12.74 -2.88
C ASN A 484 1.23 13.95 -2.84
N MET A 485 1.52 14.99 -2.04
CA MET A 485 0.71 16.21 -1.99
C MET A 485 0.59 16.87 -3.38
N ARG A 486 -0.61 16.80 -3.98
CA ARG A 486 -0.93 17.36 -5.30
C ARG A 486 -1.72 18.67 -5.17
N GLN A 487 -1.84 19.42 -6.27
CA GLN A 487 -2.56 20.71 -6.31
C GLN A 487 -2.03 21.73 -5.29
N LEU A 488 -0.75 21.65 -4.94
CA LEU A 488 -0.09 22.58 -4.03
C LEU A 488 0.81 23.55 -4.81
N THR A 489 0.55 24.85 -4.69
CA THR A 489 1.40 25.90 -5.28
C THR A 489 2.67 26.09 -4.46
N ALA A 490 3.71 26.70 -5.06
CA ALA A 490 4.97 26.97 -4.34
C ALA A 490 4.75 27.84 -3.08
N ALA A 491 3.93 28.89 -3.19
CA ALA A 491 3.61 29.76 -2.06
C ALA A 491 2.83 29.05 -0.94
N ALA A 492 1.91 28.15 -1.30
CA ALA A 492 1.17 27.35 -0.32
C ALA A 492 2.09 26.30 0.36
N ALA A 493 3.02 25.71 -0.39
CA ALA A 493 4.02 24.80 0.16
C ALA A 493 4.96 25.50 1.15
N GLU A 494 5.41 26.73 0.84
CA GLU A 494 6.21 27.52 1.78
C GLU A 494 5.43 27.80 3.07
N LYS A 495 4.17 28.24 2.99
CA LYS A 495 3.32 28.44 4.18
C LYS A 495 3.14 27.16 4.99
N PHE A 496 3.00 26.01 4.32
CA PHE A 496 2.90 24.70 4.97
C PHE A 496 4.20 24.34 5.71
N PHE A 497 5.37 24.54 5.08
CA PHE A 497 6.65 24.25 5.73
C PHE A 497 6.93 25.19 6.90
N THR A 498 6.65 26.49 6.72
CA THR A 498 6.77 27.49 7.78
C THR A 498 5.93 27.11 8.99
N SER A 499 4.66 26.69 8.80
CA SER A 499 3.82 26.34 9.95
C SER A 499 4.34 25.13 10.74
N LEU A 500 5.07 24.22 10.08
CA LEU A 500 5.70 23.07 10.73
C LEU A 500 6.93 23.51 11.52
N VAL A 501 7.78 24.35 10.92
CA VAL A 501 8.97 24.93 11.58
C VAL A 501 8.59 25.80 12.78
N ASP A 502 7.57 26.64 12.64
CA ASP A 502 7.07 27.50 13.72
C ASP A 502 6.49 26.67 14.88
N ALA A 503 5.86 25.54 14.57
CA ALA A 503 5.33 24.61 15.57
C ALA A 503 6.39 23.66 16.16
N SER A 504 7.67 23.79 15.81
CA SER A 504 8.71 22.84 16.24
C SER A 504 8.89 22.75 17.75
N GLU A 505 8.74 23.86 18.47
CA GLU A 505 8.81 23.89 19.95
C GLU A 505 7.61 23.18 20.60
N ASP A 506 6.45 23.23 19.92
CA ASP A 506 5.18 22.63 20.34
C ASP A 506 5.10 21.12 20.06
N LEU A 507 6.10 20.53 19.40
CA LEU A 507 6.12 19.14 18.94
C LEU A 507 7.17 18.28 19.67
N PRO A 508 7.14 18.17 21.01
CA PRO A 508 8.19 17.53 21.83
C PRO A 508 8.37 16.02 21.59
N PHE A 509 7.40 15.36 20.96
CA PHE A 509 7.41 13.90 20.75
C PHE A 509 7.65 13.48 19.30
N LEU A 510 7.85 14.42 18.37
CA LEU A 510 7.97 14.09 16.96
C LEU A 510 9.23 13.24 16.70
N LYS A 511 9.01 12.06 16.10
CA LYS A 511 10.07 11.08 15.78
C LYS A 511 10.25 10.85 14.31
N LYS A 512 9.18 10.96 13.52
CA LYS A 512 9.20 10.76 12.08
C LYS A 512 8.49 11.92 11.39
N LEU A 513 9.20 12.58 10.49
CA LEU A 513 8.69 13.57 9.55
C LEU A 513 9.03 13.10 8.13
N SER A 514 8.01 12.79 7.33
CA SER A 514 8.14 12.38 5.93
C SER A 514 7.15 13.17 5.08
N LEU A 515 7.68 13.95 4.13
CA LEU A 515 6.87 14.81 3.27
C LEU A 515 7.25 14.58 1.81
N LYS A 516 6.28 14.24 0.97
CA LYS A 516 6.44 14.18 -0.48
C LYS A 516 5.48 15.13 -1.18
N VAL A 517 6.03 16.19 -1.75
CA VAL A 517 5.31 17.28 -2.38
C VAL A 517 5.43 17.22 -3.90
N ILE A 518 4.30 17.42 -4.59
CA ILE A 518 4.22 17.54 -6.05
C ILE A 518 3.68 18.94 -6.35
N LEU A 519 4.59 19.87 -6.65
CA LEU A 519 4.25 21.26 -6.90
C LEU A 519 3.52 21.43 -8.24
N LYS A 520 2.35 22.08 -8.17
CA LYS A 520 1.56 22.54 -9.32
C LYS A 520 2.27 23.70 -10.00
N ASP A 521 2.36 23.65 -11.33
CA ASP A 521 2.89 24.71 -12.22
C ASP A 521 4.31 25.23 -11.92
N ALA A 522 5.08 24.54 -11.07
CA ALA A 522 6.46 24.92 -10.77
C ALA A 522 7.46 24.32 -11.78
N SER A 523 8.49 25.08 -12.15
CA SER A 523 9.58 24.52 -12.97
C SER A 523 10.45 23.57 -12.14
N TRP A 524 11.20 22.68 -12.81
CA TRP A 524 12.16 21.81 -12.12
C TRP A 524 13.22 22.62 -11.35
N ARG A 525 13.56 23.83 -11.81
CA ARG A 525 14.50 24.74 -11.14
C ARG A 525 13.89 25.30 -9.85
N ASP A 526 12.62 25.69 -9.86
CA ASP A 526 11.94 26.20 -8.66
C ASP A 526 11.79 25.11 -7.60
N ARG A 527 11.47 23.88 -8.03
CA ARG A 527 11.45 22.70 -7.16
C ARG A 527 12.82 22.42 -6.53
N ALA A 528 13.89 22.48 -7.33
CA ALA A 528 15.25 22.27 -6.85
C ALA A 528 15.66 23.35 -5.84
N LYS A 529 15.37 24.63 -6.14
CA LYS A 529 15.61 25.75 -5.21
C LYS A 529 14.83 25.56 -3.90
N MET A 530 13.54 25.21 -3.97
CA MET A 530 12.73 24.98 -2.78
C MET A 530 13.29 23.84 -1.92
N ARG A 531 13.75 22.75 -2.55
CA ARG A 531 14.40 21.64 -1.83
C ARG A 531 15.71 22.07 -1.18
N GLN A 532 16.55 22.81 -1.89
CA GLN A 532 17.83 23.31 -1.38
C GLN A 532 17.63 24.29 -0.22
N ASN A 533 16.55 25.08 -0.24
CA ASN A 533 16.24 26.03 0.82
C ASN A 533 15.67 25.34 2.06
N TRP A 534 14.74 24.40 1.89
CA TRP A 534 13.97 23.85 3.01
C TRP A 534 14.57 22.59 3.63
N MET A 535 15.25 21.74 2.86
CA MET A 535 15.84 20.51 3.42
C MET A 535 16.81 20.81 4.58
N PRO A 536 17.77 21.75 4.46
CA PRO A 536 18.68 22.07 5.56
C PRO A 536 17.94 22.66 6.78
N VAL A 537 16.84 23.38 6.55
CA VAL A 537 16.01 23.94 7.63
C VAL A 537 15.35 22.80 8.41
N PHE A 538 14.71 21.85 7.74
CA PHE A 538 14.10 20.68 8.39
C PHE A 538 15.15 19.82 9.12
N GLU A 539 16.31 19.59 8.51
CA GLU A 539 17.39 18.86 9.17
C GLU A 539 17.93 19.59 10.40
N ASN A 540 18.01 20.92 10.37
CA ASN A 540 18.50 21.68 11.51
C ASN A 540 17.48 21.76 12.64
N VAL A 541 16.20 21.88 12.32
CA VAL A 541 15.11 22.03 13.31
C VAL A 541 14.71 20.68 13.91
N PHE A 542 14.60 19.64 13.08
CA PHE A 542 14.01 18.37 13.50
C PHE A 542 15.00 17.22 13.61
N LEU A 543 16.09 17.16 12.84
CA LEU A 543 16.91 15.93 12.81
C LEU A 543 17.72 15.73 14.10
N ASN A 544 17.69 14.50 14.61
CA ASN A 544 18.54 14.10 15.71
C ASN A 544 19.99 13.92 15.31
N LYS A 545 20.83 14.92 15.63
CA LYS A 545 22.27 14.87 15.42
C LYS A 545 23.04 14.26 16.61
N ASP A 546 22.37 13.93 17.71
CA ASP A 546 23.05 13.31 18.85
C ASP A 546 23.50 11.89 18.50
N LYS A 547 24.75 11.56 18.85
CA LYS A 547 25.20 10.17 18.89
C LYS A 547 24.24 9.43 19.82
N PRO A 548 23.57 8.35 19.38
CA PRO A 548 22.50 7.75 20.17
C PRO A 548 23.03 7.36 21.55
N SER A 549 22.51 7.96 22.62
CA SER A 549 23.00 7.66 23.96
C SER A 549 22.63 6.22 24.32
N ASN A 550 23.59 5.42 24.77
CA ASN A 550 23.35 4.08 25.33
C ASN A 550 22.56 4.22 26.64
N ILE A 551 21.22 4.27 26.56
CA ILE A 551 20.34 4.37 27.74
C ILE A 551 20.46 3.11 28.63
N VAL A 552 21.03 2.01 28.13
CA VAL A 552 21.25 0.78 28.91
C VAL A 552 22.43 0.90 29.89
N SER A 553 23.35 1.85 29.73
CA SER A 553 24.54 1.93 30.59
C SER A 553 24.34 2.75 31.88
N LYS A 554 23.29 3.57 31.98
CA LYS A 554 23.11 4.49 33.12
C LYS A 554 22.24 3.94 34.26
N THR A 555 21.47 2.87 34.04
CA THR A 555 20.60 2.28 35.09
C THR A 555 21.28 1.18 35.91
N LEU A 556 22.46 0.70 35.52
CA LEU A 556 23.20 -0.37 36.23
C LEU A 556 24.42 0.14 37.02
N SER A 557 24.86 1.39 36.83
CA SER A 557 26.04 1.93 37.54
C SER A 557 25.70 2.70 38.84
N SER A 558 24.42 2.81 39.21
CA SER A 558 23.96 3.53 40.43
C SER A 558 23.69 2.58 41.62
N ARG A 559 23.83 1.27 41.46
CA ARG A 559 23.70 0.31 42.57
C ARG A 559 24.87 -0.65 42.61
N ARG A 560 26.01 -0.17 43.12
CA ARG A 560 27.06 -0.99 43.74
C ARG A 560 28.05 -0.09 44.51
N SER A 561 27.60 0.45 45.64
CA SER A 561 28.49 0.74 46.76
C SER A 561 28.41 -0.44 47.74
N ALA A 562 29.32 -1.37 47.59
CA ALA A 562 29.61 -2.38 48.61
C ALA A 562 31.11 -2.48 48.76
N SER A 563 31.58 -1.98 49.90
CA SER A 563 32.93 -2.07 50.43
C SER A 563 33.41 -3.52 50.55
N VAL A 564 34.61 -3.85 50.08
CA VAL A 564 35.56 -4.74 50.77
C VAL A 564 37.00 -4.40 50.32
N SER A 565 37.75 -3.86 51.27
CA SER A 565 39.17 -4.13 51.58
C SER A 565 40.05 -4.81 50.51
N GLN A 566 41.07 -4.06 50.05
CA GLN A 566 42.35 -4.67 49.70
C GLN A 566 43.49 -3.86 50.31
N ARG A 567 44.06 -4.42 51.39
CA ARG A 567 45.38 -4.10 51.92
C ARG A 567 46.43 -4.44 50.85
N GLN A 568 47.37 -3.52 50.59
CA GLN A 568 48.79 -3.72 50.88
C GLN A 568 49.59 -2.44 50.54
N SER A 569 50.63 -2.21 51.33
CA SER A 569 51.23 -0.91 51.60
C SER A 569 52.60 -0.68 50.93
N THR A 570 53.02 0.59 50.96
CA THR A 570 54.40 1.15 50.98
C THR A 570 55.01 1.52 49.62
N ARG A 571 55.74 2.63 49.41
CA ARG A 571 56.19 3.79 50.23
C ARG A 571 56.88 4.83 49.30
N ILE A 572 56.89 6.13 49.70
CA ILE A 572 57.88 7.21 49.40
C ILE A 572 57.81 7.80 47.95
N ALA A 573 57.89 9.11 47.62
CA ALA A 573 58.35 10.34 48.30
C ALA A 573 57.63 11.61 47.75
N ASN A 574 57.73 12.68 48.55
CA ASN A 574 57.25 14.05 48.34
C ASN A 574 57.99 14.85 47.24
N GLY A 575 57.32 15.91 46.75
CA GLY A 575 57.94 17.09 46.11
C GLY A 575 56.93 17.82 45.20
N ARG A 576 56.07 18.70 45.72
CA ARG A 576 56.31 20.15 45.91
C ARG A 576 56.72 20.87 44.62
N LEU A 577 55.75 21.39 43.87
CA LEU A 577 55.85 22.73 43.29
C LEU A 577 54.46 23.31 43.04
N LYS A 578 54.31 24.53 43.54
CA LYS A 578 53.14 25.38 43.65
C LYS A 578 53.32 26.52 42.64
N GLU A 579 52.23 27.20 42.30
CA GLU A 579 52.19 28.62 41.88
C GLU A 579 52.67 28.94 40.43
N LEU A 580 52.02 29.75 39.58
CA LEU A 580 50.95 30.77 39.67
C LEU A 580 50.38 31.09 38.28
N SER A 581 49.10 31.52 38.25
CA SER A 581 48.48 32.63 37.47
C SER A 581 47.05 32.21 37.06
N MET A 582 46.03 32.36 37.89
CA MET A 582 45.28 33.61 38.19
C MET A 582 45.08 34.54 36.99
N SER A 583 43.87 34.52 36.46
CA SER A 583 43.06 35.73 36.26
C SER A 583 41.59 35.33 36.27
N GLU A 584 40.95 35.64 37.40
CA GLU A 584 39.51 35.73 37.56
C GLU A 584 39.01 36.95 36.79
N ASN A 585 37.84 36.82 36.14
CA ASN A 585 36.81 37.84 36.33
C ASN A 585 35.44 37.18 36.22
N SER A 586 34.69 37.43 37.29
CA SER A 586 33.29 37.14 37.55
C SER A 586 32.38 37.72 36.48
N ASP A 587 31.33 36.97 36.12
CA ASP A 587 30.00 37.56 36.22
C ASP A 587 28.92 36.50 36.46
N GLU A 588 28.09 36.84 37.44
CA GLU A 588 27.03 36.08 38.04
C GLU A 588 25.76 36.28 37.22
N SER A 589 25.16 35.20 36.72
CA SER A 589 23.76 35.23 36.33
C SER A 589 23.14 33.85 36.53
N ASP A 590 22.35 33.81 37.59
CA ASP A 590 21.53 32.71 38.03
C ASP A 590 20.25 32.65 37.17
N ALA A 591 20.12 31.62 36.34
CA ALA A 591 18.84 31.20 35.76
C ALA A 591 18.92 29.76 35.24
N PRO A 592 18.37 28.75 35.94
CA PRO A 592 18.08 27.47 35.35
C PRO A 592 16.66 27.50 34.77
N THR A 593 16.51 27.95 33.52
CA THR A 593 15.33 27.56 32.74
C THR A 593 15.55 26.13 32.25
N PRO A 594 14.60 25.19 32.45
CA PRO A 594 14.71 23.89 31.82
C PRO A 594 14.52 24.13 30.33
N LYS A 595 15.62 24.04 29.56
CA LYS A 595 15.54 23.95 28.10
C LYS A 595 14.64 22.76 27.78
N ILE A 596 13.42 23.05 27.37
CA ILE A 596 12.49 22.08 26.81
C ILE A 596 13.28 21.36 25.73
N ALA A 597 13.51 20.07 25.92
CA ALA A 597 14.29 19.27 25.00
C ALA A 597 13.55 19.28 23.67
N GLN A 598 14.05 20.06 22.72
CA GLN A 598 13.58 20.09 21.33
C GLN A 598 13.49 18.63 20.85
N ALA A 599 12.31 18.23 20.38
CA ALA A 599 12.13 16.87 19.89
C ALA A 599 13.02 16.67 18.69
N ARG A 600 13.95 15.74 18.82
CA ARG A 600 14.81 15.36 17.72
C ARG A 600 14.22 14.10 17.07
N CYS A 601 13.79 14.27 15.82
CA CYS A 601 13.30 13.24 14.91
C CYS A 601 14.43 12.29 14.52
N ASP A 602 14.12 10.99 14.51
CA ASP A 602 15.04 9.97 14.03
C ASP A 602 15.03 9.88 12.50
N VAL A 603 13.92 10.28 11.87
CA VAL A 603 13.74 10.32 10.41
C VAL A 603 13.15 11.68 10.01
N VAL A 604 13.85 12.38 9.11
CA VAL A 604 13.40 13.59 8.43
C VAL A 604 13.61 13.37 6.94
N ASP A 605 12.52 13.37 6.17
CA ASP A 605 12.56 13.22 4.72
C ASP A 605 11.65 14.26 4.05
N LEU A 606 12.19 14.94 3.04
CA LEU A 606 11.49 15.93 2.22
C LEU A 606 11.79 15.68 0.75
N ILE A 607 10.79 15.18 0.03
CA ILE A 607 10.85 14.93 -1.40
C ILE A 607 9.99 15.96 -2.11
N ILE A 608 10.57 16.74 -3.01
CA ILE A 608 9.82 17.66 -3.89
C ILE A 608 9.98 17.15 -5.32
N SER A 609 8.97 16.48 -5.87
CA SER A 609 9.05 15.75 -7.15
C SER A 609 8.16 16.34 -8.23
N ASP A 610 8.47 16.02 -9.48
CA ASP A 610 7.67 16.29 -10.69
C ASP A 610 6.86 15.06 -11.15
N GLN A 611 7.21 13.88 -10.64
CA GLN A 611 6.56 12.65 -11.06
C GLN A 611 5.13 12.64 -10.54
N ARG A 612 4.17 12.66 -11.48
CA ARG A 612 2.81 12.22 -11.19
C ARG A 612 2.89 10.87 -10.49
N PRO A 613 2.10 10.60 -9.43
CA PRO A 613 2.13 9.30 -8.79
C PRO A 613 1.72 8.22 -9.79
N ALA A 614 2.71 7.55 -10.38
CA ALA A 614 2.51 6.34 -11.13
C ALA A 614 2.55 5.21 -10.09
N GLU A 615 1.47 4.44 -10.04
CA GLU A 615 1.35 3.23 -9.22
C GLU A 615 2.48 2.23 -9.47
N THR A 616 3.14 2.31 -10.63
CA THR A 616 4.30 1.50 -11.00
C THR A 616 5.47 2.43 -11.32
N GLN A 617 6.33 2.67 -10.33
CA GLN A 617 7.67 3.20 -10.59
C GLN A 617 8.57 2.03 -10.97
N TYR A 618 8.77 1.82 -12.27
CA TYR A 618 9.71 0.84 -12.75
C TYR A 618 11.13 1.27 -12.35
N ARG A 619 11.82 0.41 -11.60
CA ARG A 619 13.24 0.55 -11.28
C ARG A 619 14.06 -0.19 -12.32
N GLU A 620 15.37 0.07 -12.38
CA GLU A 620 16.28 -0.62 -13.29
C GLU A 620 16.14 -2.15 -13.22
N ASN A 621 15.89 -2.68 -12.01
CA ASN A 621 15.65 -4.11 -11.77
C ASN A 621 14.37 -4.67 -12.43
N ASP A 622 13.39 -3.83 -12.78
CA ASP A 622 12.15 -4.26 -13.46
C ASP A 622 12.35 -4.40 -14.98
N PHE A 623 13.49 -3.95 -15.51
CA PHE A 623 13.90 -4.08 -16.91
C PHE A 623 15.02 -5.10 -17.11
N LEU A 624 15.54 -5.68 -16.03
CA LEU A 624 16.42 -6.83 -16.10
C LEU A 624 15.54 -8.06 -16.33
N ASP A 625 15.23 -8.34 -17.59
CA ASP A 625 14.63 -9.59 -18.01
C ASP A 625 15.51 -10.75 -17.51
N SER A 626 15.13 -11.38 -16.39
CA SER A 626 15.57 -12.75 -16.16
C SER A 626 14.89 -13.56 -17.26
N GLU A 627 15.63 -13.82 -18.36
CA GLU A 627 15.21 -14.77 -19.39
C GLU A 627 14.58 -15.97 -18.67
N PRO A 628 13.30 -16.30 -18.91
CA PRO A 628 12.79 -17.58 -18.47
C PRO A 628 13.69 -18.63 -19.11
N SER A 629 14.41 -19.42 -18.30
CA SER A 629 15.14 -20.56 -18.85
C SER A 629 14.10 -21.51 -19.42
N ASP A 630 13.97 -21.49 -20.73
CA ASP A 630 12.99 -22.24 -21.53
C ASP A 630 13.42 -23.73 -21.64
N ASP A 631 13.74 -24.34 -20.49
CA ASP A 631 14.22 -25.72 -20.37
C ASP A 631 13.18 -26.64 -19.71
N GLU A 632 11.88 -26.34 -19.82
CA GLU A 632 10.83 -27.33 -19.56
C GLU A 632 9.78 -27.35 -20.69
N GLU A 633 10.23 -27.68 -21.90
CA GLU A 633 9.37 -28.23 -22.94
C GLU A 633 9.57 -29.76 -23.05
N TYR A 634 8.48 -30.47 -22.79
CA TYR A 634 8.19 -31.86 -23.19
C TYR A 634 8.94 -33.01 -22.52
N ARG A 635 8.26 -33.63 -21.54
CA ARG A 635 8.03 -35.09 -21.51
C ARG A 635 6.77 -35.44 -20.70
N GLU A 636 5.79 -35.93 -21.45
CA GLU A 636 4.61 -36.77 -21.12
C GLU A 636 3.95 -36.70 -19.74
#